data_AF-A0A392MND0-F1
#
_entry.id   AF-A0A392MND0-F1
#
_cell.length_a   1.000
_cell.length_b   1.000
_cell.length_c   1.000
_cell.angle_alpha   90.00
_cell.angle_beta   90.00
_cell.angle_gamma   90.00
#
_symmetry.space_group_name_H-M   'P 1'
#
loop_
_entity.id
_entity.type
_entity.pdbx_description
1 polymer ?
#
loop_
_entity_poly.entity_id
_entity_poly.type
_entity_poly.pdbx_seq_one_letter_code
_entity_poly.pdbx_strand_id
1 'polypeptide(L)'
;MMRYCEIRGKELLDGNVLTAADLYEWLRGKNVNEAAIVGVGLPCYSLLQTLLFSIKANSNGVLLLDDFEITHFNRPKDKLLDWFFNPVMVLKEQIRVIKLVEGEMRYLEKVVLFGVINKQRFEAWDNGGLLIPDGLRAAQIEGISRRMIGMIRGVTKLPTYRRKFRQVVKALLTHSLEKDASGKALVTHSMDRDVSEKSLVTRYLEKDPSGRSST
;
A
#
# COMPACT_ATOMS: atom_id res chain seq x y z
N MET A 1 6.59 7.07 -4.17
CA MET A 1 5.48 6.07 -4.04
C MET A 1 6.01 4.65 -3.82
N MET A 2 6.76 4.02 -4.74
CA MET A 2 7.21 2.61 -4.60
C MET A 2 7.96 2.33 -3.27
N ARG A 3 8.95 3.17 -2.93
CA ARG A 3 9.71 3.04 -1.67
C ARG A 3 8.82 3.19 -0.42
N TYR A 4 7.81 4.06 -0.48
CA TYR A 4 6.81 4.17 0.60
C TYR A 4 5.93 2.93 0.70
N CYS A 5 5.49 2.37 -0.43
CA CYS A 5 4.76 1.10 -0.41
C CYS A 5 5.59 -0.04 0.18
N GLU A 6 6.91 -0.04 -0.06
CA GLU A 6 7.81 -1.01 0.56
C GLU A 6 7.89 -0.82 2.09
N ILE A 7 8.19 0.40 2.56
CA ILE A 7 8.28 0.71 3.99
C ILE A 7 6.97 0.37 4.71
N ARG A 8 5.84 0.90 4.21
CA ARG A 8 4.52 0.65 4.80
C ARG A 8 4.09 -0.81 4.68
N GLY A 9 4.49 -1.49 3.60
CA GLY A 9 4.22 -2.91 3.43
C GLY A 9 4.95 -3.75 4.47
N LYS A 10 6.22 -3.43 4.79
CA LYS A 10 6.98 -4.09 5.86
C LYS A 10 6.31 -3.88 7.22
N GLU A 11 5.93 -2.65 7.55
CA GLU A 11 5.20 -2.34 8.79
C GLU A 11 3.89 -3.14 8.91
N LEU A 12 3.13 -3.26 7.81
CA LEU A 12 1.89 -4.03 7.79
C LEU A 12 2.11 -5.55 7.91
N LEU A 13 3.23 -6.08 7.39
CA LEU A 13 3.65 -7.47 7.59
C LEU A 13 4.11 -7.70 9.03
N ASP A 14 4.84 -6.75 9.60
CA ASP A 14 5.33 -6.81 10.98
C ASP A 14 4.15 -6.87 11.95
N GLY A 15 3.11 -6.07 11.71
CA GLY A 15 1.84 -6.07 12.45
C GLY A 15 0.85 -7.18 12.06
N ASN A 16 1.22 -8.13 11.20
CA ASN A 16 0.37 -9.23 10.71
C ASN A 16 -0.95 -8.75 10.04
N VAL A 17 -1.00 -7.50 9.58
CA VAL A 17 -2.13 -6.92 8.85
C VAL A 17 -2.14 -7.40 7.42
N LEU A 18 -0.95 -7.54 6.81
CA LEU A 18 -0.70 -8.26 5.56
C LEU A 18 -0.02 -9.58 5.87
N THR A 19 -0.17 -10.54 4.96
CA THR A 19 0.41 -11.88 5.04
C THR A 19 1.20 -12.21 3.78
N ALA A 20 2.10 -13.20 3.85
CA ALA A 20 2.79 -13.71 2.66
C ALA A 20 1.81 -14.24 1.60
N ALA A 21 0.68 -14.83 2.03
CA ALA A 21 -0.38 -15.30 1.14
C ALA A 21 -0.93 -14.17 0.25
N ASP A 22 -1.18 -12.98 0.82
CA ASP A 22 -1.65 -11.80 0.09
C ASP A 22 -0.69 -11.42 -1.05
N LEU A 23 0.62 -11.50 -0.78
CA LEU A 23 1.68 -11.19 -1.74
C LEU A 23 1.73 -12.24 -2.87
N TYR A 24 1.63 -13.52 -2.53
CA TYR A 24 1.58 -14.61 -3.51
C TYR A 24 0.34 -14.53 -4.40
N GLU A 25 -0.82 -14.21 -3.86
CA GLU A 25 -2.05 -14.06 -4.63
C GLU A 25 -1.94 -12.93 -5.66
N TRP A 26 -1.37 -11.79 -5.27
CA TRP A 26 -1.09 -10.70 -6.20
C TRP A 26 -0.13 -11.10 -7.33
N LEU A 27 0.92 -11.87 -7.00
CA LEU A 27 1.88 -12.37 -8.00
C LEU A 27 1.26 -13.38 -8.95
N ARG A 28 0.42 -14.30 -8.43
CA ARG A 28 -0.29 -15.32 -9.22
C ARG A 28 -1.31 -14.70 -10.16
N GLY A 29 -1.89 -13.55 -9.80
CA GLY A 29 -2.85 -12.81 -10.63
C GLY A 29 -4.16 -13.56 -10.86
N LYS A 30 -4.48 -14.56 -10.03
CA LYS A 30 -5.63 -15.45 -10.21
C LYS A 30 -6.90 -14.94 -9.52
N ASN A 31 -6.78 -14.16 -8.44
CA ASN A 31 -7.95 -13.60 -7.76
C ASN A 31 -7.88 -12.06 -7.77
N VAL A 32 -8.76 -11.43 -8.55
CA VAL A 32 -8.77 -9.96 -8.75
C VAL A 32 -9.10 -9.22 -7.45
N ASN A 33 -9.88 -9.86 -6.55
CA ASN A 33 -10.39 -9.24 -5.33
C ASN A 33 -9.37 -9.25 -4.18
N GLU A 34 -8.70 -10.38 -3.91
CA GLU A 34 -7.65 -10.45 -2.87
C GLU A 34 -6.35 -9.76 -3.31
N ALA A 35 -6.02 -9.87 -4.62
CA ALA A 35 -4.94 -9.07 -5.21
C ALA A 35 -5.23 -7.56 -5.12
N ALA A 36 -6.46 -7.12 -4.85
CA ALA A 36 -6.76 -5.70 -4.67
C ALA A 36 -6.16 -5.13 -3.38
N ILE A 37 -5.99 -5.91 -2.31
CA ILE A 37 -5.38 -5.42 -1.06
C ILE A 37 -3.93 -5.00 -1.36
N VAL A 38 -3.14 -5.88 -1.98
CA VAL A 38 -1.73 -5.57 -2.30
C VAL A 38 -1.63 -4.61 -3.49
N GLY A 39 -2.43 -4.82 -4.53
CA GLY A 39 -2.33 -4.08 -5.79
C GLY A 39 -2.94 -2.69 -5.78
N VAL A 40 -3.87 -2.41 -4.87
CA VAL A 40 -4.57 -1.11 -4.75
C VAL A 40 -4.52 -0.61 -3.32
N GLY A 41 -4.87 -1.46 -2.36
CA GLY A 41 -4.95 -1.11 -0.94
C GLY A 41 -3.64 -0.59 -0.36
N LEU A 42 -2.55 -1.35 -0.49
CA LEU A 42 -1.23 -0.98 0.00
C LEU A 42 -0.72 0.35 -0.60
N PRO A 43 -0.76 0.56 -1.93
CA PRO A 43 -0.43 1.87 -2.51
C PRO A 43 -1.33 3.01 -2.03
N CYS A 44 -2.63 2.74 -1.83
CA CYS A 44 -3.59 3.72 -1.35
C CYS A 44 -3.35 4.12 0.11
N TYR A 45 -3.14 3.12 0.98
CA TYR A 45 -2.73 3.30 2.36
C TYR A 45 -1.41 4.07 2.45
N SER A 46 -0.41 3.71 1.63
CA SER A 46 0.89 4.37 1.62
C SER A 46 0.78 5.85 1.23
N LEU A 47 -0.05 6.17 0.21
CA LEU A 47 -0.34 7.55 -0.16
C LEU A 47 -1.04 8.30 0.99
N LEU A 48 -2.04 7.69 1.63
CA LEU A 48 -2.73 8.30 2.77
C LEU A 48 -1.72 8.67 3.88
N GLN A 49 -0.84 7.76 4.26
CA GLN A 49 0.19 8.01 5.26
C GLN A 49 1.10 9.18 4.87
N THR A 50 1.52 9.27 3.60
CA THR A 50 2.31 10.41 3.10
C THR A 50 1.53 11.74 3.23
N LEU A 51 0.24 11.75 2.91
CA LEU A 51 -0.59 12.96 3.03
C LEU A 51 -0.80 13.37 4.48
N LEU A 52 -1.11 12.42 5.37
CA LEU A 52 -1.26 12.70 6.79
C LEU A 52 0.03 13.24 7.39
N PHE A 53 1.19 12.68 7.02
CA PHE A 53 2.49 13.21 7.42
C PHE A 53 2.69 14.65 6.92
N SER A 54 2.40 14.92 5.65
CA SER A 54 2.50 16.26 5.05
C SER A 54 1.58 17.28 5.74
N ILE A 55 0.38 16.85 6.17
CA ILE A 55 -0.57 17.69 6.89
C ILE A 55 -0.06 17.99 8.31
N LYS A 56 0.42 16.97 9.03
CA LYS A 56 0.99 17.12 10.38
C LYS A 56 2.23 18.04 10.38
N ALA A 57 3.05 17.97 9.35
CA ALA A 57 4.21 18.84 9.16
C ALA A 57 3.86 20.27 8.69
N ASN A 58 2.57 20.59 8.50
CA ASN A 58 2.09 21.85 7.93
C ASN A 58 2.78 22.22 6.60
N SER A 59 3.13 21.21 5.79
CA SER A 59 3.79 21.40 4.50
C SER A 59 2.80 22.00 3.48
N ASN A 60 3.30 22.75 2.51
CA ASN A 60 2.52 23.34 1.42
C ASN A 60 2.23 22.30 0.32
N GLY A 61 3.17 21.39 0.07
CA GLY A 61 3.15 20.34 -0.96
C GLY A 61 2.97 18.92 -0.42
N VAL A 62 3.44 17.92 -1.15
CA VAL A 62 3.51 16.54 -0.66
C VAL A 62 4.93 16.28 -0.17
N LEU A 63 5.09 16.11 1.14
CA LEU A 63 6.37 15.81 1.77
C LEU A 63 6.68 14.31 1.61
N LEU A 64 7.80 14.02 0.95
CA LEU A 64 8.30 12.67 0.67
C LEU A 64 9.44 12.29 1.61
N LEU A 65 10.06 11.12 1.36
CA LEU A 65 11.21 10.65 2.13
C LEU A 65 12.37 11.62 1.94
N ASP A 66 13.28 11.62 2.90
CA ASP A 66 14.50 12.44 2.87
C ASP A 66 14.17 13.95 2.83
N ASP A 67 13.06 14.35 3.49
CA ASP A 67 12.54 15.71 3.59
C ASP A 67 12.29 16.43 2.24
N PHE A 68 12.13 15.66 1.18
CA PHE A 68 11.89 16.20 -0.15
C PHE A 68 10.41 16.57 -0.35
N GLU A 69 10.12 17.86 -0.51
CA GLU A 69 8.75 18.34 -0.71
C GLU A 69 8.43 18.58 -2.19
N ILE A 70 7.35 17.98 -2.69
CA ILE A 70 6.81 18.27 -4.03
C ILE A 70 5.72 19.34 -3.92
N THR A 71 5.95 20.49 -4.53
CA THR A 71 5.03 21.63 -4.60
C THR A 71 4.60 21.90 -6.04
N HIS A 72 3.67 22.84 -6.23
CA HIS A 72 3.29 23.30 -7.57
C HIS A 72 4.46 23.87 -8.38
N PHE A 73 5.53 24.34 -7.72
CA PHE A 73 6.68 24.97 -8.37
C PHE A 73 7.75 23.99 -8.84
N ASN A 74 7.95 22.87 -8.12
CA ASN A 74 9.00 21.90 -8.41
C ASN A 74 8.47 20.56 -8.96
N ARG A 75 7.15 20.40 -9.08
CA ARG A 75 6.55 19.17 -9.62
C ARG A 75 7.04 18.90 -11.06
N PRO A 76 7.20 17.61 -11.43
CA PRO A 76 7.54 17.25 -12.80
C PRO A 76 6.47 17.74 -13.80
N LYS A 77 6.88 18.42 -14.88
CA LYS A 77 5.99 18.97 -15.91
C LYS A 77 5.43 17.93 -16.89
N ASP A 78 5.45 16.66 -16.51
CA ASP A 78 4.89 15.57 -17.31
C ASP A 78 3.36 15.54 -17.17
N LYS A 79 2.63 15.41 -18.29
CA LYS A 79 1.16 15.49 -18.30
C LYS A 79 0.50 14.43 -17.41
N LEU A 80 1.07 13.24 -17.33
CA LEU A 80 0.52 12.15 -16.52
C LEU A 80 0.78 12.41 -15.03
N LEU A 81 1.95 12.96 -14.69
CA LEU A 81 2.26 13.36 -13.32
C LEU A 81 1.42 14.57 -12.88
N ASP A 82 1.19 15.55 -13.75
CA ASP A 82 0.30 16.69 -13.47
C ASP A 82 -1.17 16.24 -13.27
N TRP A 83 -1.65 15.32 -14.11
CA TRP A 83 -2.98 14.71 -13.96
C TRP A 83 -3.14 14.00 -12.60
N PHE A 84 -2.08 13.41 -12.06
CA PHE A 84 -2.12 12.76 -10.75
C PHE A 84 -1.89 13.73 -9.59
N PHE A 85 -0.99 14.69 -9.74
CA PHE A 85 -0.56 15.59 -8.67
C PHE A 85 -1.69 16.52 -8.20
N ASN A 86 -2.43 17.14 -9.13
CA ASN A 86 -3.50 18.07 -8.77
C ASN A 86 -4.61 17.41 -7.91
N PRO A 87 -5.16 16.23 -8.30
CA PRO A 87 -6.09 15.50 -7.45
C PRO A 87 -5.53 15.13 -6.08
N VAL A 88 -4.25 14.78 -5.98
CA VAL A 88 -3.59 14.47 -4.70
C VAL A 88 -3.52 15.71 -3.79
N MET A 89 -3.19 16.88 -4.35
CA MET A 89 -3.17 18.15 -3.62
C MET A 89 -4.58 18.54 -3.12
N VAL A 90 -5.60 18.42 -3.97
CA VAL A 90 -7.00 18.67 -3.59
C VAL A 90 -7.43 17.74 -2.46
N LEU A 91 -7.08 16.47 -2.55
CA LEU A 91 -7.40 15.48 -1.52
C LEU A 91 -6.70 15.80 -0.19
N LYS A 92 -5.42 16.17 -0.23
CA LYS A 92 -4.67 16.60 0.96
C LYS A 92 -5.37 17.77 1.65
N GLU A 93 -5.80 18.77 0.88
CA GLU A 93 -6.52 19.93 1.43
C GLU A 93 -7.84 19.52 2.06
N GLN A 94 -8.60 18.63 1.42
CA GLN A 94 -9.87 18.18 1.97
C GLN A 94 -9.69 17.40 3.28
N ILE A 95 -8.69 16.53 3.37
CA ILE A 95 -8.38 15.82 4.62
C ILE A 95 -8.00 16.83 5.71
N ARG A 96 -7.21 17.86 5.37
CA ARG A 96 -6.82 18.92 6.31
C ARG A 96 -8.02 19.71 6.82
N VAL A 97 -8.90 20.16 5.93
CA VAL A 97 -10.06 21.01 6.27
C VAL A 97 -11.12 20.25 7.06
N ILE A 98 -11.35 18.97 6.73
CA ILE A 98 -12.31 18.11 7.43
C ILE A 98 -11.90 17.84 8.88
N LYS A 99 -10.61 18.01 9.22
CA LYS A 99 -10.04 17.84 10.57
C LYS A 99 -10.49 16.54 11.22
N LEU A 100 -10.14 15.42 10.59
CA LEU A 100 -10.45 14.10 11.10
C LEU A 100 -9.76 13.88 12.46
N VAL A 101 -10.49 13.37 13.45
CA VAL A 101 -9.89 12.94 14.72
C VAL A 101 -9.11 11.64 14.51
N GLU A 102 -8.21 11.29 15.44
CA GLU A 102 -7.32 10.12 15.29
C GLU A 102 -8.10 8.84 14.95
N GLY A 103 -9.20 8.55 15.66
CA GLY A 103 -10.03 7.39 15.38
C GLY A 103 -10.71 7.38 14.00
N GLU A 104 -11.07 8.56 13.46
CA GLU A 104 -11.60 8.69 12.10
C GLU A 104 -10.50 8.50 11.04
N MET A 105 -9.28 8.96 11.32
CA MET A 105 -8.11 8.71 10.47
C MET A 105 -7.79 7.21 10.43
N ARG A 106 -7.83 6.53 11.57
CA ARG A 106 -7.67 5.07 11.67
C ARG A 106 -8.77 4.31 10.95
N TYR A 107 -10.02 4.78 11.01
CA TYR A 107 -11.09 4.22 10.20
C TYR A 107 -10.81 4.39 8.69
N LEU A 108 -10.42 5.59 8.25
CA LEU A 108 -10.08 5.84 6.85
C LEU A 108 -8.92 4.95 6.37
N GLU A 109 -7.89 4.72 7.19
CA GLU A 109 -6.79 3.78 6.93
C GLU A 109 -7.31 2.36 6.63
N LYS A 110 -8.22 1.84 7.46
CA LYS A 110 -8.83 0.51 7.24
C LYS A 110 -9.58 0.46 5.92
N VAL A 111 -10.40 1.48 5.63
CA VAL A 111 -11.21 1.55 4.41
C VAL A 111 -10.34 1.58 3.16
N VAL A 112 -9.24 2.36 3.16
CA VAL A 112 -8.37 2.45 1.97
C VAL A 112 -7.52 1.20 1.77
N LEU A 113 -7.12 0.49 2.83
CA LEU A 113 -6.31 -0.72 2.74
C LEU A 113 -7.12 -1.94 2.27
N PHE A 114 -8.26 -2.19 2.89
CA PHE A 114 -9.07 -3.39 2.60
C PHE A 114 -10.11 -3.18 1.50
N GLY A 115 -10.43 -1.92 1.19
CA GLY A 115 -11.53 -1.55 0.31
C GLY A 115 -12.89 -1.99 0.87
N VAL A 116 -13.92 -1.95 0.02
CA VAL A 116 -15.30 -2.33 0.38
C VAL A 116 -15.50 -3.86 0.41
N ILE A 117 -14.52 -4.62 -0.09
CA ILE A 117 -14.71 -6.04 -0.43
C ILE A 117 -14.31 -6.96 0.74
N ASN A 118 -13.29 -6.61 1.52
CA ASN A 118 -12.73 -7.49 2.54
C ASN A 118 -13.24 -7.14 3.95
N LYS A 119 -14.57 -7.25 4.15
CA LYS A 119 -15.21 -6.91 5.44
C LYS A 119 -14.63 -7.71 6.61
N GLN A 120 -14.31 -8.99 6.42
CA GLN A 120 -13.75 -9.83 7.48
C GLN A 120 -12.40 -9.29 8.00
N ARG A 121 -11.49 -8.90 7.10
CA ARG A 121 -10.19 -8.34 7.48
C ARG A 121 -10.29 -6.91 7.98
N PHE A 122 -11.24 -6.16 7.44
CA PHE A 122 -11.62 -4.87 7.98
C PHE A 122 -12.02 -4.98 9.45
N GLU A 123 -12.92 -5.90 9.82
CA GLU A 123 -13.30 -6.06 11.24
C GLU A 123 -12.15 -6.61 12.10
N ALA A 124 -11.33 -7.52 11.55
CA ALA A 124 -10.24 -8.16 12.30
C ALA A 124 -9.06 -7.23 12.64
N TRP A 125 -8.83 -6.17 11.86
CA TRP A 125 -7.74 -5.24 12.13
C TRP A 125 -8.15 -4.19 13.18
N ASP A 126 -7.72 -4.38 14.42
CA ASP A 126 -7.86 -3.38 15.48
C ASP A 126 -6.69 -2.37 15.43
N ASN A 127 -6.90 -1.25 14.73
CA ASN A 127 -5.97 -0.12 14.70
C ASN A 127 -6.48 1.07 15.55
N GLY A 128 -7.47 0.86 16.43
CA GLY A 128 -8.11 1.95 17.17
C GLY A 128 -9.08 2.80 16.34
N GLY A 129 -9.52 2.32 15.17
CA GLY A 129 -10.54 2.98 14.35
C GLY A 129 -11.90 3.07 15.04
N LEU A 130 -12.55 4.23 14.95
CA LEU A 130 -13.87 4.43 15.53
C LEU A 130 -14.98 3.97 14.58
N LEU A 131 -16.05 3.42 15.15
CA LEU A 131 -17.36 3.39 14.48
C LEU A 131 -17.87 4.82 14.38
N ILE A 132 -18.25 5.26 13.19
CA ILE A 132 -18.68 6.63 12.92
C ILE A 132 -20.22 6.68 13.00
N PRO A 133 -20.82 7.25 14.07
CA PRO A 133 -22.27 7.23 14.23
C PRO A 133 -22.98 8.26 13.33
N ASP A 134 -22.29 9.35 12.98
CA ASP A 134 -22.82 10.40 12.13
C ASP A 134 -22.73 10.00 10.65
N GLY A 135 -23.89 9.84 10.01
CA GLY A 135 -23.99 9.49 8.60
C GLY A 135 -23.36 10.52 7.65
N LEU A 136 -23.40 11.82 7.99
CA LEU A 136 -22.75 12.85 7.18
C LEU A 136 -21.23 12.67 7.23
N ARG A 137 -20.69 12.43 8.44
CA ARG A 137 -19.27 12.24 8.66
C ARG A 137 -18.75 10.96 8.01
N ALA A 138 -19.49 9.87 8.12
CA ALA A 138 -19.21 8.62 7.42
C ALA A 138 -19.17 8.83 5.90
N ALA A 139 -20.16 9.53 5.34
CA ALA A 139 -20.23 9.83 3.91
C ALA A 139 -19.05 10.69 3.42
N GLN A 140 -18.55 11.63 4.24
CA GLN A 140 -17.36 12.43 3.91
C GLN A 140 -16.11 11.54 3.79
N ILE A 141 -15.90 10.64 4.76
CA ILE A 141 -14.74 9.75 4.79
C ILE A 141 -14.82 8.70 3.67
N GLU A 142 -16.01 8.17 3.39
CA GLU A 142 -16.25 7.31 2.23
C GLU A 142 -16.05 8.05 0.89
N GLY A 143 -16.40 9.34 0.83
CA GLY A 143 -16.14 10.18 -0.32
C GLY A 143 -14.65 10.42 -0.57
N ILE A 144 -13.85 10.58 0.49
CA ILE A 144 -12.39 10.63 0.43
C ILE A 144 -11.85 9.28 -0.04
N SER A 145 -12.24 8.18 0.62
CA SER A 145 -11.70 6.85 0.35
C SER A 145 -11.96 6.40 -1.10
N ARG A 146 -13.18 6.62 -1.63
CA ARG A 146 -13.52 6.31 -3.03
C ARG A 146 -12.62 7.05 -4.01
N ARG A 147 -12.34 8.33 -3.77
CA ARG A 147 -11.48 9.14 -4.64
C ARG A 147 -10.03 8.67 -4.57
N MET A 148 -9.52 8.35 -3.38
CA MET A 148 -8.18 7.78 -3.21
C MET A 148 -8.03 6.46 -3.98
N ILE A 149 -8.95 5.52 -3.74
CA ILE A 149 -8.94 4.20 -4.38
C ILE A 149 -9.06 4.35 -5.90
N GLY A 150 -9.93 5.25 -6.38
CA GLY A 150 -10.11 5.53 -7.81
C GLY A 150 -8.82 6.05 -8.47
N MET A 151 -8.14 7.01 -7.85
CA MET A 151 -6.86 7.53 -8.35
C MET A 151 -5.79 6.43 -8.41
N ILE A 152 -5.65 5.65 -7.35
CA ILE A 152 -4.67 4.56 -7.31
C ILE A 152 -4.99 3.49 -8.35
N ARG A 153 -6.26 3.11 -8.54
CA ARG A 153 -6.67 2.20 -9.62
C ARG A 153 -6.33 2.72 -11.01
N GLY A 154 -6.31 4.04 -11.21
CA GLY A 154 -5.83 4.66 -12.45
C GLY A 154 -4.31 4.49 -12.61
N VAL A 155 -3.54 4.82 -11.57
CA VAL A 155 -2.07 4.71 -11.57
C VAL A 155 -1.60 3.26 -11.73
N THR A 156 -2.31 2.29 -11.14
CA THR A 156 -1.89 0.88 -11.16
C THR A 156 -2.01 0.23 -12.54
N LYS A 157 -2.82 0.84 -13.44
CA LYS A 157 -2.99 0.40 -14.83
C LYS A 157 -1.89 0.91 -15.78
N LEU A 158 -1.00 1.78 -15.32
CA LEU A 158 0.06 2.32 -16.17
C LEU A 158 1.06 1.22 -16.57
N PRO A 159 1.55 1.20 -17.83
CA PRO A 159 2.34 0.09 -18.36
C PRO A 159 3.57 -0.30 -17.52
N THR A 160 4.23 0.68 -16.90
CA THR A 160 5.43 0.46 -16.10
C THR A 160 5.15 0.25 -14.61
N TYR A 161 3.92 0.53 -14.14
CA TYR A 161 3.57 0.44 -12.73
C TYR A 161 3.69 -1.00 -12.23
N ARG A 162 3.01 -1.95 -12.88
CA ARG A 162 3.01 -3.37 -12.44
C ARG A 162 4.43 -3.94 -12.38
N ARG A 163 5.30 -3.57 -13.33
CA ARG A 163 6.71 -4.00 -13.34
C ARG A 163 7.48 -3.44 -12.13
N LYS A 164 7.36 -2.14 -11.85
CA LYS A 164 8.02 -1.50 -10.70
C LYS A 164 7.47 -2.01 -9.38
N PHE A 165 6.15 -2.12 -9.27
CA PHE A 165 5.48 -2.59 -8.05
C PHE A 165 5.76 -4.06 -7.76
N ARG A 166 6.00 -4.89 -8.78
CA ARG A 166 6.46 -6.28 -8.58
C ARG A 166 7.77 -6.34 -7.79
N GLN A 167 8.68 -5.38 -7.97
CA GLN A 167 9.92 -5.34 -7.20
C GLN A 167 9.66 -5.02 -5.73
N VAL A 168 8.70 -4.14 -5.44
CA VAL A 168 8.22 -3.90 -4.07
C VAL A 168 7.68 -5.19 -3.47
N VAL A 169 6.82 -5.92 -4.18
CA VAL A 169 6.24 -7.18 -3.68
C VAL A 169 7.33 -8.26 -3.45
N LYS A 170 8.35 -8.35 -4.31
CA LYS A 170 9.51 -9.24 -4.10
C LYS A 170 10.28 -8.87 -2.82
N ALA A 171 10.51 -7.58 -2.58
CA ALA A 171 11.17 -7.10 -1.36
C ALA A 171 10.34 -7.41 -0.10
N LEU A 172 9.02 -7.25 -0.18
CA LEU A 172 8.10 -7.60 0.91
C LEU A 172 8.09 -9.10 1.22
N LEU A 173 8.12 -9.96 0.19
CA LEU A 173 8.23 -11.41 0.38
C LEU A 173 9.56 -11.80 1.05
N THR A 174 10.65 -11.19 0.61
CA THR A 174 11.98 -11.43 1.21
C THR A 174 11.97 -11.07 2.69
N HIS A 175 11.43 -9.91 3.05
CA HIS A 175 11.23 -9.48 4.44
C HIS A 175 10.39 -10.46 5.26
N SER A 176 9.28 -10.96 4.69
CA SER A 176 8.42 -11.95 5.37
C SER A 176 9.17 -13.25 5.67
N LEU A 177 9.99 -13.75 4.72
CA LEU A 177 10.76 -14.97 4.90
C LEU A 177 11.87 -14.81 5.94
N GLU A 178 12.53 -13.65 5.97
CA GLU A 178 13.56 -13.33 6.98
C GLU A 178 12.94 -13.28 8.39
N LYS A 179 11.76 -12.67 8.52
CA LYS A 179 10.99 -12.65 9.78
C LYS A 179 10.64 -14.07 10.24
N ASP A 180 10.17 -14.92 9.33
CA ASP A 180 9.83 -16.32 9.65
C ASP A 180 11.06 -17.16 10.00
N ALA A 181 12.20 -16.96 9.33
CA ALA A 181 13.45 -17.66 9.61
C ALA A 181 14.02 -17.25 10.96
N SER A 182 14.00 -15.96 11.29
CA SER A 182 14.40 -15.45 12.60
C SER A 182 13.50 -15.99 13.72
N GLY A 183 12.17 -16.03 13.48
CA GLY A 183 11.21 -16.63 14.42
C GLY A 183 11.39 -18.14 14.61
N LYS A 184 11.71 -18.89 13.55
CA LYS A 184 11.99 -20.34 13.63
C LYS A 184 13.35 -20.67 14.25
N ALA A 185 14.35 -19.80 14.11
CA ALA A 185 15.62 -19.95 14.83
C ALA A 185 15.45 -19.81 16.36
N LEU A 186 14.41 -19.10 16.80
CA LEU A 186 13.98 -19.01 18.21
C LEU A 186 13.09 -20.17 18.67
N VAL A 187 12.49 -20.93 17.74
CA VAL A 187 11.54 -22.02 18.02
C VAL A 187 11.95 -23.28 17.26
N THR A 188 13.03 -23.92 17.69
CA THR A 188 13.36 -25.29 17.27
C THR A 188 12.37 -26.29 17.88
N HIS A 189 11.28 -26.60 17.15
CA HIS A 189 10.79 -27.96 16.87
C HIS A 189 9.36 -27.90 16.29
N SER A 190 9.22 -28.11 14.97
CA SER A 190 8.14 -28.85 14.30
C SER A 190 8.01 -28.37 12.84
N MET A 191 8.39 -29.25 11.91
CA MET A 191 8.24 -29.06 10.45
C MET A 191 6.91 -29.69 9.99
N ASP A 192 6.12 -28.94 9.23
CA ASP A 192 5.70 -29.31 7.87
C ASP A 192 4.61 -28.34 7.35
N ARG A 193 4.99 -27.49 6.37
CA ARG A 193 4.13 -26.72 5.43
C ARG A 193 4.93 -25.79 4.50
N ASP A 194 6.21 -25.57 4.78
CA ASP A 194 7.08 -24.54 4.15
C ASP A 194 7.56 -24.82 2.71
N VAL A 195 7.45 -26.06 2.22
CA VAL A 195 8.14 -26.50 1.00
C VAL A 195 7.50 -25.94 -0.28
N SER A 196 6.17 -25.72 -0.28
CA SER A 196 5.44 -25.23 -1.45
C SER A 196 5.67 -23.74 -1.73
N GLU A 197 5.73 -22.92 -0.68
CA GLU A 197 5.92 -21.46 -0.81
C GLU A 197 7.36 -21.10 -1.17
N LYS A 198 8.33 -21.77 -0.54
CA LYS A 198 9.76 -21.61 -0.88
C LYS A 198 10.06 -21.99 -2.33
N SER A 199 9.46 -23.07 -2.83
CA SER A 199 9.57 -23.48 -4.25
C SER A 199 9.04 -22.43 -5.22
N LEU A 200 7.97 -21.72 -4.86
CA LEU A 200 7.43 -20.63 -5.67
C LEU A 200 8.36 -19.43 -5.67
N VAL A 201 8.91 -19.05 -4.52
CA VAL A 201 9.89 -17.96 -4.40
C VAL A 201 11.11 -18.26 -5.27
N THR A 202 11.68 -19.46 -5.14
CA THR A 202 12.81 -19.89 -5.98
C THR A 202 12.45 -19.84 -7.48
N ARG A 203 11.30 -20.41 -7.90
CA ARG A 203 10.85 -20.32 -9.31
C ARG A 203 10.57 -18.90 -9.81
N TYR A 204 10.15 -17.98 -8.93
CA TYR A 204 9.86 -16.58 -9.31
C TYR A 204 11.10 -15.67 -9.25
N LEU A 205 12.08 -15.99 -8.40
CA LEU A 205 13.36 -15.31 -8.31
C LEU A 205 14.34 -15.77 -9.41
N GLU A 206 14.32 -17.05 -9.77
CA GLU A 206 15.16 -17.62 -10.83
C GLU A 206 14.73 -17.21 -12.25
N LYS A 207 13.53 -16.65 -12.44
CA LYS A 207 12.98 -16.33 -13.76
C LYS A 207 13.37 -14.95 -14.33
N ASP A 208 14.45 -14.34 -13.84
CA ASP A 208 15.08 -13.17 -14.46
C ASP A 208 16.30 -13.60 -15.32
N PRO A 209 16.18 -13.72 -16.66
CA PRO A 209 17.35 -13.75 -17.52
C PRO A 209 17.72 -12.31 -17.87
N SER A 210 18.72 -11.76 -17.17
CA SER A 210 19.54 -10.71 -17.77
C SER A 210 20.49 -11.35 -18.78
N GLY A 211 20.32 -11.05 -20.07
CA GLY A 211 21.39 -11.16 -21.06
C GLY A 211 21.07 -11.91 -22.35
N ARG A 212 20.84 -11.15 -23.42
CA ARG A 212 21.30 -11.38 -24.82
C ARG A 212 21.18 -10.00 -25.49
N SER A 213 22.24 -9.18 -25.61
CA SER A 213 23.40 -9.31 -26.49
C SER A 213 23.04 -9.74 -27.91
N SER A 214 23.08 -8.74 -28.80
CA SER A 214 23.47 -8.76 -30.21
C SER A 214 23.01 -9.92 -31.09
N THR A 215 22.11 -9.61 -32.03
CA THR A 215 22.34 -9.62 -33.49
C THR A 215 21.27 -8.76 -34.14
#